data_AF-A0A1Q9LTD0-F1
#
_entry.id   AF-A0A1Q9LTD0-F1
#
_cell.length_a   1.000
_cell.length_b   1.000
_cell.length_c   1.000
_cell.angle_alpha   90.00
_cell.angle_beta   90.00
_cell.angle_gamma   90.00
#
_symmetry.space_group_name_H-M   'P 1'
#
loop_
_entity.id
_entity.type
_entity.pdbx_description
1 polymer ?
#
loop_
_entity_poly.entity_id
_entity_poly.type
_entity_poly.pdbx_seq_one_letter_code
_entity_poly.pdbx_strand_id
1 'polypeptide(L)'
;MKGAFLGVLAAMSVAGAVPAAAAGAEGHTAVMDGKSVDLSRGWGEAQTCVVRSESAQVTHTVCYRSAGEADAALGVPAGAQGVSSILDCPSGWLCLWENEYGGGRRLLFSDEYGHDLAQWDFAYKTSSFFNMQDGPPICTSADDPGELWDFQYYSLRLDPCAGQNTMGAWNDRATRVFG
;
A
#
# COMPACT_ATOMS: atom_id res chain seq x y z
N MET A 1 38.65 64.63 -36.14
CA MET A 1 37.86 63.51 -36.69
C MET A 1 38.09 62.28 -35.80
N LYS A 2 37.01 61.50 -35.58
CA LYS A 2 36.96 60.17 -34.92
C LYS A 2 37.07 60.22 -33.38
N GLY A 3 36.14 59.71 -32.58
CA GLY A 3 34.93 58.93 -32.81
C GLY A 3 34.71 58.08 -31.55
N ALA A 4 33.64 58.34 -30.80
CA ALA A 4 33.29 57.62 -29.58
C ALA A 4 32.53 56.33 -29.93
N PHE A 5 32.88 55.20 -29.29
CA PHE A 5 32.10 53.97 -29.32
C PHE A 5 31.55 53.69 -27.91
N LEU A 6 30.25 53.87 -27.73
CA LEU A 6 29.49 53.28 -26.63
C LEU A 6 29.17 51.83 -26.98
N GLY A 7 29.68 50.88 -26.20
CA GLY A 7 29.27 49.48 -26.23
C GLY A 7 28.21 49.21 -25.17
N VAL A 8 27.00 48.87 -25.61
CA VAL A 8 25.90 48.41 -24.74
C VAL A 8 26.11 46.91 -24.49
N LEU A 9 26.36 46.51 -23.24
CA LEU A 9 26.28 45.11 -22.81
C LEU A 9 24.81 44.76 -22.54
N ALA A 10 24.25 43.87 -23.35
CA ALA A 10 22.97 43.23 -23.09
C ALA A 10 23.16 42.08 -22.09
N ALA A 11 22.54 42.18 -20.91
CA ALA A 11 22.48 41.08 -19.95
C ALA A 11 21.41 40.06 -20.41
N MET A 12 21.85 38.88 -20.82
CA MET A 12 20.95 37.74 -21.06
C MET A 12 20.58 37.11 -19.72
N SER A 13 19.35 37.35 -19.27
CA SER A 13 18.75 36.63 -18.15
C SER A 13 18.49 35.18 -18.57
N VAL A 14 19.33 34.26 -18.08
CA VAL A 14 19.08 32.83 -18.20
C VAL A 14 17.96 32.49 -17.22
N ALA A 15 16.74 32.35 -17.73
CA ALA A 15 15.63 31.80 -16.97
C ALA A 15 15.94 30.32 -16.71
N GLY A 16 16.54 30.04 -15.55
CA GLY A 16 16.67 28.69 -15.06
C GLY A 16 15.27 28.12 -14.83
N ALA A 17 14.88 27.15 -15.66
CA ALA A 17 13.73 26.31 -15.36
C ALA A 17 14.04 25.60 -14.05
N VAL A 18 13.40 26.03 -12.96
CA VAL A 18 13.38 25.27 -11.71
C VAL A 18 12.72 23.94 -12.07
N PRO A 19 13.39 22.79 -11.90
CA PRO A 19 12.72 21.52 -12.08
C PRO A 19 11.52 21.53 -11.15
N ALA A 20 10.33 21.30 -11.71
CA ALA A 20 9.14 21.04 -10.92
C ALA A 20 9.50 19.84 -10.04
N ALA A 21 9.71 20.07 -8.75
CA ALA A 21 9.71 19.01 -7.78
C ALA A 21 8.39 18.27 -8.00
N ALA A 22 8.48 17.00 -8.42
CA ALA A 22 7.33 16.11 -8.34
C ALA A 22 6.75 16.31 -6.95
N ALA A 23 5.49 16.75 -6.87
CA ALA A 23 4.80 16.88 -5.61
C ALA A 23 4.93 15.51 -4.94
N GLY A 24 5.81 15.43 -3.93
CA GLY A 24 6.01 14.21 -3.18
C GLY A 24 4.67 13.85 -2.61
N ALA A 25 4.18 12.65 -2.91
CA ALA A 25 3.05 12.09 -2.18
C ALA A 25 3.36 12.32 -0.69
N GLU A 26 2.52 13.09 0.00
CA GLU A 26 2.65 13.24 1.45
C GLU A 26 2.57 11.83 2.02
N GLY A 27 3.69 11.33 2.53
CA GLY A 27 3.82 9.95 2.94
C GLY A 27 2.83 9.59 4.03
N HIS A 28 2.28 8.39 3.98
CA HIS A 28 1.32 7.97 4.99
C HIS A 28 2.03 7.70 6.31
N THR A 29 1.59 8.41 7.35
CA THR A 29 2.15 8.27 8.69
C THR A 29 1.43 7.15 9.42
N ALA A 30 2.20 6.17 9.89
CA ALA A 30 1.71 5.11 10.75
C ALA A 30 2.18 5.27 12.19
N VAL A 31 1.55 4.55 13.12
CA VAL A 31 1.97 4.44 14.51
C VAL A 31 2.63 3.08 14.75
N MET A 32 3.83 3.06 15.31
CA MET A 32 4.54 1.86 15.76
C MET A 32 5.17 2.14 17.12
N ASP A 33 4.96 1.27 18.11
CA ASP A 33 5.44 1.45 19.49
C ASP A 33 5.09 2.83 20.09
N GLY A 34 3.92 3.37 19.73
CA GLY A 34 3.44 4.69 20.15
C GLY A 34 4.13 5.89 19.47
N LYS A 35 4.95 5.64 18.43
CA LYS A 35 5.67 6.67 17.67
C LYS A 35 5.19 6.73 16.22
N SER A 36 5.20 7.93 15.65
CA SER A 36 4.90 8.15 14.24
C SER A 36 6.06 7.71 13.34
N VAL A 37 5.73 7.03 12.25
CA VAL A 37 6.66 6.56 11.21
C VAL A 37 6.10 6.93 9.85
N ASP A 38 6.92 7.55 9.00
CA ASP A 38 6.56 7.85 7.61
C ASP A 38 6.87 6.64 6.73
N LEU A 39 5.83 5.92 6.30
CA LEU A 39 5.98 4.67 5.55
C LEU A 39 6.39 4.88 4.10
N SER A 40 6.20 6.08 3.54
CA SER A 40 6.68 6.39 2.19
C SER A 40 8.20 6.41 2.08
N ARG A 41 8.89 6.51 3.22
CA ARG A 41 10.35 6.47 3.33
C ARG A 41 10.88 5.09 3.71
N GLY A 42 10.01 4.10 3.74
CA GLY A 42 10.31 2.73 4.15
C GLY A 42 9.76 2.39 5.54
N TRP A 43 9.73 1.10 5.84
CA TRP A 43 9.04 0.57 7.03
C TRP A 43 9.92 0.48 8.28
N GLY A 44 11.24 0.68 8.13
CA GLY A 44 12.20 0.46 9.20
C GLY A 44 12.11 -0.98 9.73
N GLU A 45 11.71 -1.12 10.99
CA GLU A 45 11.57 -2.42 11.66
C GLU A 45 10.16 -3.04 11.50
N ALA A 46 9.21 -2.31 10.90
CA ALA A 46 7.87 -2.84 10.69
C ALA A 46 7.88 -3.95 9.63
N GLN A 47 7.09 -5.00 9.88
CA GLN A 47 6.84 -6.09 8.95
C GLN A 47 5.35 -6.21 8.59
N THR A 48 4.48 -5.66 9.42
CA THR A 48 3.04 -5.73 9.18
C THR A 48 2.40 -4.41 9.54
N CYS A 49 1.57 -3.86 8.67
CA CYS A 49 0.80 -2.66 8.92
C CYS A 49 -0.69 -2.93 8.69
N VAL A 50 -1.49 -2.47 9.65
CA VAL A 50 -2.94 -2.60 9.69
C VAL A 50 -3.52 -1.24 9.34
N VAL A 51 -4.31 -1.18 8.28
CA VAL A 51 -4.92 0.01 7.71
C VAL A 51 -6.41 0.01 8.02
N ARG A 52 -6.90 1.09 8.61
CA ARG A 52 -8.32 1.31 8.87
C ARG A 52 -8.70 2.72 8.50
N SER A 53 -9.77 2.88 7.75
CA SER A 53 -10.26 4.19 7.37
C SER A 53 -11.56 4.53 8.06
N GLU A 54 -11.63 5.73 8.63
CA GLU A 54 -12.88 6.32 9.13
C GLU A 54 -13.66 6.98 7.98
N SER A 55 -12.95 7.43 6.96
CA SER A 55 -13.50 7.96 5.71
C SER A 55 -12.46 7.85 4.60
N ALA A 56 -12.85 8.14 3.36
CA ALA A 56 -11.94 8.17 2.22
C ALA A 56 -10.76 9.16 2.35
N GLN A 57 -10.77 10.04 3.36
CA GLN A 57 -9.73 11.03 3.64
C GLN A 57 -9.01 10.79 4.97
N VAL A 58 -9.54 9.92 5.82
CA VAL A 58 -9.02 9.68 7.18
C VAL A 58 -8.71 8.20 7.31
N THR A 59 -7.42 7.90 7.19
CA THR A 59 -6.89 6.55 7.27
C THR A 59 -5.87 6.48 8.41
N HIS A 60 -6.06 5.51 9.29
CA HIS A 60 -5.20 5.19 10.41
C HIS A 60 -4.40 3.92 10.09
N THR A 61 -3.08 4.04 10.13
CA THR A 61 -2.20 2.89 9.99
C THR A 61 -1.47 2.62 11.30
N VAL A 62 -1.51 1.36 11.76
CA VAL A 62 -0.72 0.88 12.90
C VAL A 62 0.19 -0.24 12.43
N CYS A 63 1.49 -0.14 12.73
CA CYS A 63 2.49 -1.10 12.30
C CYS A 63 3.12 -1.87 13.45
N TYR A 64 3.54 -3.09 13.14
CA TYR A 64 4.05 -4.10 14.06
C TYR A 64 5.33 -4.72 13.50
N ARG A 65 6.17 -5.26 14.39
CA ARG A 65 7.46 -5.87 14.02
C ARG A 65 7.30 -7.25 13.42
N SER A 66 6.14 -7.88 13.58
CA SER A 66 5.82 -9.18 13.02
C SER A 66 4.33 -9.34 12.71
N ALA A 67 4.01 -10.30 11.84
CA ALA A 67 2.63 -10.71 11.58
C ALA A 67 1.93 -11.17 12.86
N GLY A 68 2.60 -11.98 13.69
CA GLY A 68 2.03 -12.49 14.94
C GLY A 68 1.71 -11.40 15.97
N GLU A 69 2.49 -10.32 16.04
CA GLU A 69 2.16 -9.16 16.86
C GLU A 69 0.90 -8.45 16.37
N ALA A 70 0.78 -8.25 15.05
CA ALA A 70 -0.41 -7.64 14.45
C ALA A 70 -1.65 -8.52 14.67
N ASP A 71 -1.54 -9.83 14.45
CA ASP A 71 -2.64 -10.78 14.62
C ASP A 71 -3.10 -10.85 16.08
N ALA A 72 -2.17 -10.83 17.04
CA ALA A 72 -2.48 -10.75 18.46
C ALA A 72 -3.20 -9.44 18.82
N ALA A 73 -2.77 -8.31 18.25
CA ALA A 73 -3.43 -7.02 18.46
C ALA A 73 -4.83 -6.96 17.84
N LEU A 74 -5.10 -7.73 16.79
CA LEU A 74 -6.42 -7.91 16.18
C LEU A 74 -7.30 -8.93 16.91
N GLY A 75 -6.78 -9.61 17.95
CA GLY A 75 -7.53 -10.62 18.71
C GLY A 75 -7.71 -11.94 17.97
N VAL A 76 -6.85 -12.23 16.99
CA VAL A 76 -6.90 -13.45 16.17
C VAL A 76 -6.32 -14.61 16.98
N PRO A 77 -7.06 -15.72 17.19
CA PRO A 77 -6.52 -16.90 17.84
C PRO A 77 -5.34 -17.45 17.03
N ALA A 78 -4.24 -17.82 17.69
CA ALA A 78 -3.12 -18.50 17.05
C ALA A 78 -3.62 -19.75 16.29
N GLY A 79 -3.40 -19.80 14.98
CA GLY A 79 -3.82 -20.92 14.13
C GLY A 79 -5.22 -20.79 13.51
N ALA A 80 -5.85 -19.61 13.55
CA ALA A 80 -7.04 -19.29 12.77
C ALA A 80 -6.70 -19.12 11.27
N GLN A 81 -6.21 -20.20 10.66
CA GLN A 81 -5.77 -20.23 9.28
C GLN A 81 -6.97 -20.01 8.35
N GLY A 82 -6.81 -19.12 7.36
CA GLY A 82 -7.74 -19.05 6.24
C GLY A 82 -7.77 -20.36 5.44
N VAL A 83 -8.73 -20.51 4.54
CA VAL A 83 -8.88 -21.70 3.66
C VAL A 83 -7.67 -21.98 2.75
N SER A 84 -6.68 -21.07 2.67
CA SER A 84 -5.34 -21.32 2.11
C SER A 84 -4.36 -21.66 3.25
N SER A 85 -3.84 -22.89 3.28
CA SER A 85 -2.95 -23.39 4.35
C SER A 85 -1.59 -22.66 4.49
N ILE A 86 -1.29 -21.72 3.60
CA ILE A 86 -0.02 -20.96 3.58
C ILE A 86 -0.24 -19.49 3.96
N LEU A 87 -1.39 -18.91 3.61
CA LEU A 87 -1.69 -17.51 3.86
C LEU A 87 -2.64 -17.38 5.04
N ASP A 88 -2.14 -16.76 6.11
CA ASP A 88 -2.95 -16.45 7.28
C ASP A 88 -3.44 -14.99 7.20
N CYS A 89 -4.74 -14.83 6.91
CA CYS A 89 -5.40 -13.54 6.88
C CYS A 89 -6.57 -13.53 7.88
N PRO A 90 -6.53 -12.62 8.88
CA PRO A 90 -7.60 -12.50 9.85
C PRO A 90 -8.99 -12.28 9.23
N SER A 91 -10.03 -12.86 9.85
CA SER A 91 -11.42 -12.60 9.47
C SER A 91 -11.75 -11.11 9.54
N GLY A 92 -12.42 -10.58 8.50
CA GLY A 92 -12.72 -9.16 8.38
C GLY A 92 -11.60 -8.33 7.72
N TRP A 93 -10.63 -8.99 7.08
CA TRP A 93 -9.46 -8.31 6.49
C TRP A 93 -9.14 -8.78 5.08
N LEU A 94 -8.70 -7.84 4.24
CA LEU A 94 -7.93 -8.09 3.02
C LEU A 94 -6.45 -7.99 3.34
N CYS A 95 -5.69 -9.06 3.08
CA CYS A 95 -4.25 -9.10 3.29
C CYS A 95 -3.50 -9.10 1.96
N LEU A 96 -2.52 -8.20 1.84
CA LEU A 96 -1.56 -8.12 0.74
C LEU A 96 -0.15 -8.41 1.26
N TRP A 97 0.63 -9.18 0.49
CA TRP A 97 2.02 -9.48 0.80
C TRP A 97 2.95 -9.07 -0.33
N GLU A 98 4.13 -8.58 0.06
CA GLU A 98 5.19 -8.12 -0.85
C GLU A 98 5.82 -9.26 -1.66
N ASN A 99 5.82 -10.49 -1.16
CA ASN A 99 6.35 -11.62 -1.91
C ASN A 99 5.30 -12.70 -2.09
N GLU A 100 5.60 -13.66 -2.95
CA GLU A 100 4.82 -14.89 -3.07
C GLU A 100 4.77 -15.66 -1.74
N TYR A 101 3.77 -16.51 -1.61
CA TYR A 101 3.56 -17.43 -0.49
C TYR A 101 3.51 -16.73 0.89
N GLY A 102 3.01 -15.50 0.92
CA GLY A 102 2.86 -14.74 2.17
C GLY A 102 4.19 -14.19 2.71
N GLY A 103 5.21 -14.10 1.87
CA GLY A 103 6.53 -13.59 2.26
C GLY A 103 6.60 -12.05 2.27
N GLY A 104 7.66 -11.53 2.89
CA GLY A 104 7.93 -10.09 2.95
C GLY A 104 7.00 -9.33 3.89
N ARG A 105 6.83 -8.04 3.62
CA ARG A 105 5.94 -7.16 4.38
C ARG A 105 4.48 -7.47 4.09
N ARG A 106 3.61 -7.27 5.08
CA ARG A 106 2.15 -7.50 4.99
C ARG A 106 1.36 -6.21 5.25
N LEU A 107 0.43 -5.87 4.36
CA LEU A 107 -0.61 -4.87 4.59
C LEU A 107 -1.94 -5.57 4.84
N LEU A 108 -2.72 -5.07 5.80
CA LEU A 108 -4.07 -5.52 6.07
C LEU A 108 -5.03 -4.35 5.97
N PHE A 109 -6.12 -4.51 5.22
CA PHE A 109 -7.19 -3.54 5.06
C PHE A 109 -8.50 -4.14 5.59
N SER A 110 -9.35 -3.33 6.22
CA SER A 110 -10.67 -3.74 6.70
C SER A 110 -11.73 -2.72 6.31
N ASP A 111 -11.51 -1.99 5.22
CA ASP A 111 -12.34 -0.84 4.87
C ASP A 111 -12.65 -0.80 3.37
N GLU A 112 -13.82 -0.27 3.02
CA GLU A 112 -14.30 -0.25 1.63
C GLU A 112 -13.88 1.05 0.91
N TYR A 113 -12.59 1.39 0.98
CA TYR A 113 -12.04 2.58 0.32
C TYR A 113 -10.88 2.25 -0.61
N GLY A 114 -10.70 3.13 -1.61
CA GLY A 114 -9.58 3.04 -2.54
C GLY A 114 -8.32 3.65 -1.96
N HIS A 115 -7.23 2.89 -1.97
CA HIS A 115 -5.93 3.25 -1.41
C HIS A 115 -4.84 3.27 -2.49
N ASP A 116 -3.97 4.27 -2.46
CA ASP A 116 -2.74 4.29 -3.26
C ASP A 116 -1.62 3.58 -2.51
N LEU A 117 -1.15 2.43 -3.02
CA LEU A 117 -0.15 1.61 -2.35
C LEU A 117 1.21 2.31 -2.22
N ALA A 118 1.48 3.36 -3.00
CA ALA A 118 2.71 4.15 -2.86
C ALA A 118 2.77 4.90 -1.52
N GLN A 119 1.63 5.18 -0.89
CA GLN A 119 1.55 5.79 0.43
C GLN A 119 2.26 4.97 1.52
N TRP A 120 2.31 3.65 1.36
CA TRP A 120 2.98 2.70 2.24
C TRP A 120 4.26 2.11 1.63
N ASP A 121 4.85 2.71 0.58
CA ASP A 121 6.00 2.09 -0.13
C ASP A 121 5.70 0.63 -0.56
N PHE A 122 4.46 0.40 -1.02
CA PHE A 122 3.94 -0.92 -1.40
C PHE A 122 3.48 -1.01 -2.87
N ALA A 123 3.55 0.10 -3.61
CA ALA A 123 3.31 0.07 -5.05
C ALA A 123 4.34 -0.83 -5.76
N TYR A 124 3.86 -1.63 -6.71
CA TYR A 124 4.65 -2.59 -7.49
C TYR A 124 5.37 -3.64 -6.63
N LYS A 125 4.73 -4.06 -5.54
CA LYS A 125 5.30 -5.03 -4.61
C LYS A 125 4.36 -6.17 -4.28
N THR A 126 3.04 -6.03 -4.46
CA THR A 126 2.13 -7.13 -4.11
C THR A 126 2.32 -8.33 -5.02
N SER A 127 2.61 -9.49 -4.43
CA SER A 127 2.84 -10.76 -5.15
C SER A 127 2.06 -11.95 -4.57
N SER A 128 1.39 -11.77 -3.43
CA SER A 128 0.35 -12.69 -2.96
C SER A 128 -0.71 -11.95 -2.14
N PHE A 129 -1.92 -12.52 -2.05
CA PHE A 129 -3.03 -11.91 -1.33
C PHE A 129 -4.01 -12.96 -0.78
N PHE A 130 -4.83 -12.53 0.17
CA PHE A 130 -5.99 -13.27 0.66
C PHE A 130 -7.04 -12.25 1.10
N ASN A 131 -8.21 -12.28 0.48
CA ASN A 131 -9.39 -11.57 0.95
C ASN A 131 -10.19 -12.45 1.93
N MET A 132 -10.28 -12.03 3.19
CA MET A 132 -11.11 -12.66 4.23
C MET A 132 -12.09 -11.66 4.86
N GLN A 133 -12.46 -10.58 4.14
CA GLN A 133 -13.36 -9.56 4.67
C GLN A 133 -14.74 -10.11 5.05
N ASP A 134 -15.27 -11.07 4.27
CA ASP A 134 -16.54 -11.74 4.56
C ASP A 134 -16.48 -12.82 5.68
N GLY A 135 -15.28 -13.28 6.06
CA GLY A 135 -15.02 -14.14 7.24
C GLY A 135 -15.74 -15.51 7.32
N PRO A 136 -15.23 -16.47 8.11
CA PRO A 136 -16.00 -17.65 8.53
C PRO A 136 -17.08 -17.30 9.58
N PRO A 137 -18.18 -18.07 9.68
CA PRO A 137 -18.46 -19.32 8.95
C PRO A 137 -19.01 -19.12 7.53
N ILE A 138 -19.11 -17.89 7.04
CA ILE A 138 -19.88 -17.53 5.85
C ILE A 138 -18.92 -17.15 4.70
N CYS A 139 -18.14 -18.12 4.22
CA CYS A 139 -17.49 -18.00 2.91
C CYS A 139 -18.49 -18.26 1.77
N THR A 140 -19.70 -17.70 1.86
CA THR A 140 -20.82 -18.03 0.95
C THR A 140 -21.37 -16.83 0.18
N SER A 141 -21.00 -15.61 0.56
CA SER A 141 -21.35 -14.40 -0.18
C SER A 141 -20.25 -14.04 -1.16
N ALA A 142 -20.63 -13.60 -2.36
CA ALA A 142 -19.75 -12.93 -3.30
C ALA A 142 -19.75 -11.40 -3.05
N ASP A 143 -20.14 -10.99 -1.83
CA ASP A 143 -20.70 -9.66 -1.57
C ASP A 143 -19.64 -8.64 -1.20
N ASP A 144 -18.42 -9.07 -0.80
CA ASP A 144 -17.33 -8.17 -0.45
C ASP A 144 -16.00 -8.44 -1.20
N PRO A 145 -15.97 -8.18 -2.53
CA PRO A 145 -14.76 -8.33 -3.31
C PRO A 145 -13.83 -7.13 -3.17
N GLY A 146 -12.55 -7.40 -2.99
CA GLY A 146 -11.50 -6.41 -3.19
C GLY A 146 -11.10 -6.28 -4.66
N GLU A 147 -10.30 -5.28 -4.97
CA GLU A 147 -9.75 -5.08 -6.30
C GLU A 147 -8.33 -4.48 -6.22
N LEU A 148 -7.41 -4.98 -7.06
CA LEU A 148 -6.13 -4.34 -7.30
C LEU A 148 -6.14 -3.69 -8.67
N TRP A 149 -5.54 -2.49 -8.78
CA TRP A 149 -5.30 -1.85 -10.08
C TRP A 149 -3.82 -1.61 -10.33
N ASP A 150 -3.43 -1.64 -11.59
CA ASP A 150 -2.11 -1.18 -12.04
C ASP A 150 -2.14 0.28 -12.52
N PHE A 151 -0.98 0.81 -12.90
CA PHE A 151 -0.85 2.18 -13.43
C PHE A 151 -1.58 2.41 -14.76
N GLN A 152 -1.97 1.34 -15.47
CA GLN A 152 -2.71 1.38 -16.72
C GLN A 152 -4.22 1.17 -16.51
N TYR A 153 -4.68 1.11 -15.27
CA TYR A 153 -6.07 0.86 -14.88
C TYR A 153 -6.60 -0.53 -15.27
N TYR A 154 -5.73 -1.49 -15.57
CA TYR A 154 -6.15 -2.90 -15.53
C TYR A 154 -6.40 -3.30 -14.10
N SER A 155 -7.33 -4.23 -13.90
CA SER A 155 -7.69 -4.70 -12.58
C SER A 155 -7.65 -6.20 -12.41
N LEU A 156 -7.39 -6.60 -11.16
CA LEU A 156 -7.48 -7.96 -10.67
C LEU A 156 -8.51 -7.98 -9.55
N ARG A 157 -9.60 -8.71 -9.76
CA ARG A 157 -10.61 -8.95 -8.74
C ARG A 157 -10.07 -9.88 -7.66
N LEU A 158 -10.28 -9.52 -6.40
CA LEU A 158 -9.92 -10.30 -5.22
C LEU A 158 -11.21 -10.90 -4.64
N ASP A 159 -11.59 -12.08 -5.14
CA ASP A 159 -12.83 -12.73 -4.71
C ASP A 159 -12.85 -12.94 -3.18
N PRO A 160 -14.01 -12.78 -2.53
CA PRO A 160 -14.14 -12.97 -1.10
C PRO A 160 -13.78 -14.40 -0.71
N CYS A 161 -13.14 -14.54 0.44
CA CYS A 161 -12.64 -15.81 0.97
C CYS A 161 -11.70 -16.56 0.00
N ALA A 162 -11.05 -15.84 -0.92
CA ALA A 162 -10.07 -16.38 -1.84
C ALA A 162 -8.71 -15.71 -1.65
N GLY A 163 -7.67 -16.48 -1.93
CA GLY A 163 -6.29 -15.99 -1.94
C GLY A 163 -5.49 -16.64 -3.03
N GLN A 164 -4.40 -15.99 -3.40
CA GLN A 164 -3.43 -16.48 -4.37
C GLN A 164 -2.04 -16.44 -3.74
N ASN A 165 -1.40 -17.60 -3.65
CA ASN A 165 -0.02 -17.70 -3.16
C ASN A 165 0.99 -17.08 -4.15
N THR A 166 0.62 -16.91 -5.41
CA THR A 166 1.37 -16.15 -6.42
C THR A 166 0.36 -15.50 -7.35
N MET A 167 0.58 -14.24 -7.71
CA MET A 167 -0.25 -13.53 -8.68
C MET A 167 0.24 -13.73 -10.13
N GLY A 168 1.35 -14.47 -10.34
CA GLY A 168 1.88 -14.79 -11.65
C GLY A 168 2.23 -13.53 -12.46
N ALA A 169 1.60 -13.34 -13.62
CA ALA A 169 1.82 -12.15 -14.46
C ALA A 169 1.36 -10.83 -13.79
N TRP A 170 0.68 -10.92 -12.65
CA TRP A 170 0.26 -9.78 -11.84
C TRP A 170 1.20 -9.47 -10.66
N ASN A 171 2.20 -10.32 -10.38
CA ASN A 171 3.22 -10.03 -9.37
C ASN A 171 3.84 -8.64 -9.63
N ASP A 172 4.04 -7.89 -8.54
CA ASP A 172 4.70 -6.57 -8.55
C ASP A 172 4.04 -5.54 -9.48
N ARG A 173 2.75 -5.71 -9.77
CA ARG A 173 2.03 -4.87 -10.74
C ARG A 173 1.08 -3.85 -10.09
N ALA A 174 0.51 -4.21 -8.94
CA ALA A 174 -0.51 -3.40 -8.28
C ALA A 174 0.05 -2.07 -7.76
N THR A 175 -0.68 -0.99 -8.00
CA THR A 175 -0.40 0.36 -7.50
C THR A 175 -1.51 0.87 -6.60
N ARG A 176 -2.71 0.27 -6.67
CA ARG A 176 -3.87 0.64 -5.84
C ARG A 176 -4.60 -0.60 -5.37
N VAL A 177 -5.30 -0.47 -4.26
CA VAL A 177 -6.18 -1.49 -3.69
C VAL A 177 -7.51 -0.88 -3.28
N PHE A 178 -8.56 -1.70 -3.29
CA PHE A 178 -9.87 -1.45 -2.69
C PHE A 178 -10.28 -2.71 -1.94
N GLY A 179 -10.96 -2.51 -0.81
CA GLY A 179 -11.17 -3.52 0.24
C GLY A 179 -10.22 -3.28 1.42
#